data_AF-Q8DL11-F1
#
_entry.id   AF-Q8DL11-F1
#
_cell.length_a   1.000
_cell.length_b   1.000
_cell.length_c   1.000
_cell.angle_alpha   90.00
_cell.angle_beta   90.00
_cell.angle_gamma   90.00
#
_symmetry.space_group_name_H-M   'P 1'
#
loop_
_entity.id
_entity.type
_entity.pdbx_description
1 polymer ?
#
loop_
_entity_poly.entity_id
_entity_poly.type
_entity_poly.pdbx_seq_one_letter_code
_entity_poly.pdbx_strand_id
1 'polypeptide(L)'
;MIRDPAWKNPFTGAVIAGGHPQNPLGRRWIGFWSDGTNWVGLHGTPNPDSIGHAVSHGCVRMYNRDIEELFEKVQLGVPVIVVP
;
A
#
# COMPACT_ATOMS: atom_id res chain seq x y z
N MET A 1 -2.65 5.77 8.23
CA MET A 1 -2.67 4.29 8.28
C MET A 1 -4.11 3.85 8.13
N ILE A 2 -4.39 2.89 7.25
CA ILE A 2 -5.76 2.44 6.93
C ILE A 2 -5.80 0.91 6.91
N ARG A 3 -6.78 0.33 7.62
CA ARG A 3 -7.12 -1.11 7.56
C ARG A 3 -8.12 -1.33 6.45
N ASP A 4 -7.90 -2.37 5.64
CA ASP A 4 -8.74 -2.74 4.50
C ASP A 4 -9.06 -1.53 3.61
N PRO A 5 -8.04 -0.87 3.03
CA PRO A 5 -8.22 0.37 2.26
C PRO A 5 -9.03 0.09 0.98
N ALA A 6 -9.96 0.98 0.64
CA ALA A 6 -10.53 0.98 -0.71
C ALA A 6 -9.46 1.39 -1.73
N TRP A 7 -9.50 0.80 -2.93
CA TRP A 7 -8.63 1.19 -4.03
C TRP A 7 -9.47 1.84 -5.14
N LYS A 8 -9.01 2.99 -5.62
CA LYS A 8 -9.60 3.67 -6.78
C LYS A 8 -8.63 3.58 -7.95
N ASN A 9 -9.10 3.05 -9.08
CA ASN A 9 -8.34 3.01 -10.31
C ASN A 9 -8.04 4.44 -10.79
N PRO A 10 -6.76 4.82 -11.00
CA PRO A 10 -6.42 6.18 -11.39
C PRO A 10 -6.82 6.53 -12.83
N PHE A 11 -7.07 5.55 -13.68
CA PHE A 11 -7.42 5.75 -15.10
C PHE A 11 -8.93 5.69 -15.35
N THR A 12 -9.63 4.77 -14.69
CA THR A 12 -11.07 4.54 -14.93
C THR A 12 -11.96 5.12 -13.83
N GLY A 13 -11.38 5.46 -12.67
CA GLY A 13 -12.13 5.90 -11.50
C GLY A 13 -12.92 4.80 -10.78
N ALA A 14 -12.90 3.56 -11.29
CA ALA A 14 -13.56 2.42 -10.66
C ALA A 14 -13.01 2.18 -9.25
N VAL A 15 -13.90 1.83 -8.31
CA VAL A 15 -13.53 1.60 -6.91
C VAL A 15 -13.68 0.12 -6.57
N ILE A 16 -12.62 -0.46 -6.02
CA ILE A 16 -12.65 -1.77 -5.37
C ILE A 16 -12.74 -1.51 -3.86
N ALA A 17 -13.76 -2.09 -3.23
CA ALA A 17 -13.98 -1.94 -1.80
C ALA A 17 -12.81 -2.48 -0.97
N GLY A 18 -12.67 -1.93 0.23
CA GLY A 18 -11.79 -2.46 1.26
C GLY A 18 -12.07 -3.92 1.57
N GLY A 19 -11.02 -4.72 1.79
CA GLY A 19 -11.14 -6.13 2.16
C GLY A 19 -11.49 -7.06 1.00
N HIS A 20 -11.71 -6.54 -0.20
CA HIS A 20 -11.93 -7.37 -1.38
C HIS A 20 -10.65 -8.17 -1.74
N PRO A 21 -10.74 -9.49 -2.04
CA PRO A 21 -9.55 -10.33 -2.28
C PRO A 21 -8.65 -9.85 -3.43
N GLN A 22 -9.21 -9.17 -4.42
CA GLN A 22 -8.48 -8.63 -5.58
C GLN A 22 -8.09 -7.15 -5.44
N ASN A 23 -8.26 -6.56 -4.25
CA ASN A 23 -7.89 -5.16 -4.03
C ASN A 23 -6.37 -4.98 -4.19
N PRO A 24 -5.88 -4.14 -5.12
CA PRO A 24 -4.44 -3.96 -5.37
C PRO A 24 -3.63 -3.45 -4.18
N LEU A 25 -4.28 -2.84 -3.18
CA LEU A 25 -3.64 -2.36 -1.95
C LEU A 25 -3.54 -3.44 -0.86
N GLY A 26 -4.14 -4.61 -1.08
CA GLY A 26 -4.25 -5.65 -0.08
C GLY A 26 -5.03 -5.19 1.14
N ARG A 27 -4.59 -5.62 2.33
CA ARG A 27 -5.35 -5.44 3.58
C ARG A 27 -4.90 -4.26 4.45
N ARG A 28 -3.76 -3.63 4.15
CA ARG A 28 -3.20 -2.54 4.95
C ARG A 28 -2.56 -1.51 4.04
N TRP A 29 -2.70 -0.24 4.42
CA TRP A 29 -2.05 0.90 3.78
C TRP A 29 -1.39 1.80 4.81
N ILE A 30 -0.10 2.08 4.62
CA ILE A 30 0.70 2.99 5.45
C ILE A 30 1.29 4.05 4.53
N GLY A 31 0.65 5.22 4.46
CA GLY A 31 1.21 6.36 3.73
C GLY A 31 2.39 6.98 4.48
N PHE A 32 3.47 7.29 3.77
CA PHE A 32 4.67 7.90 4.36
C PHE A 32 5.15 9.16 3.62
N TRP A 33 4.60 9.45 2.44
CA TRP A 33 4.92 10.67 1.70
C TRP A 33 3.72 11.17 0.88
N SER A 34 3.60 12.48 0.72
CA SER A 34 2.61 13.13 -0.14
C SER A 34 3.11 14.52 -0.58
N ASP A 35 2.70 14.93 -1.78
CA ASP A 35 2.82 16.31 -2.29
C ASP A 35 1.50 17.10 -2.17
N GLY A 36 0.51 16.57 -1.46
CA GLY A 36 -0.85 17.11 -1.33
C GLY A 36 -1.84 16.63 -2.40
N THR A 37 -1.34 16.06 -3.51
CA THR A 37 -2.16 15.50 -4.59
C THR A 37 -1.98 13.98 -4.68
N ASN A 38 -0.73 13.53 -4.66
CA ASN A 38 -0.29 12.16 -4.74
C ASN A 38 0.13 11.64 -3.37
N TRP A 39 0.07 10.32 -3.21
CA TRP A 39 0.41 9.64 -1.97
C TRP A 39 1.26 8.42 -2.29
N VAL A 40 2.34 8.27 -1.52
CA VAL A 40 3.20 7.09 -1.57
C VAL A 40 3.12 6.39 -0.22
N GLY A 41 3.06 5.06 -0.26
CA GLY A 41 2.89 4.24 0.93
C GLY A 41 3.40 2.82 0.78
N LEU A 42 3.44 2.14 1.91
CA LEU A 42 3.61 0.69 2.01
C LEU A 42 2.23 0.04 1.97
N HIS A 43 2.11 -1.04 1.21
CA HIS A 43 0.84 -1.77 1.10
C HIS A 43 1.01 -3.24 0.73
N GLY A 44 -0.05 -4.01 0.96
CA GLY A 44 -0.12 -5.41 0.55
C GLY A 44 -0.43 -5.57 -0.94
N THR A 45 -0.51 -6.79 -1.43
CA THR A 45 -0.93 -7.04 -2.81
C THR A 45 -1.54 -8.44 -2.95
N PRO A 46 -2.52 -8.64 -3.85
CA PRO A 46 -3.00 -9.97 -4.20
C PRO A 46 -2.02 -10.73 -5.12
N ASN A 47 -1.00 -10.05 -5.65
CA ASN A 47 -0.06 -10.59 -6.63
C ASN A 47 1.35 -10.71 -6.00
N PRO A 48 1.63 -11.77 -5.21
CA PRO A 48 2.89 -11.90 -4.47
C PRO A 48 4.12 -11.90 -5.38
N ASP A 49 4.01 -12.49 -6.58
CA ASP A 49 5.11 -12.55 -7.56
C ASP A 49 5.53 -11.18 -8.10
N SER A 50 4.77 -10.11 -7.81
CA SER A 50 5.16 -8.74 -8.18
C SER A 50 6.14 -8.09 -7.20
N ILE A 51 6.35 -8.70 -6.04
CA ILE A 51 7.24 -8.17 -4.98
C ILE A 51 8.70 -8.38 -5.40
N GLY A 52 9.55 -7.37 -5.20
CA GLY A 52 10.95 -7.40 -5.61
C GLY A 52 11.20 -6.94 -7.06
N HIS A 53 10.15 -6.52 -7.77
CA HIS A 53 10.25 -6.03 -9.15
C HIS A 53 9.86 -4.53 -9.24
N ALA A 54 10.46 -3.82 -10.20
CA ALA A 54 10.16 -2.42 -10.50
C ALA A 54 8.86 -2.27 -11.32
N VAL A 55 7.73 -2.67 -10.72
CA VAL A 55 6.40 -2.72 -11.36
C VAL A 55 5.36 -1.85 -10.66
N SER A 56 5.79 -1.01 -9.72
CA SER A 56 4.94 -0.05 -9.03
C SER A 56 5.10 1.35 -9.61
N HIS A 57 4.10 2.20 -9.39
CA HIS A 57 4.17 3.64 -9.71
C HIS A 57 4.71 4.44 -8.51
N GLY A 58 5.67 3.88 -7.76
CA GLY A 58 6.32 4.52 -6.61
C GLY A 58 5.94 3.96 -5.23
N CYS A 59 4.81 3.26 -5.09
CA CYS A 59 4.45 2.61 -3.83
C CYS A 59 5.30 1.35 -3.58
N VAL A 60 5.49 1.01 -2.31
CA VAL A 60 6.22 -0.20 -1.90
C VAL A 60 5.22 -1.32 -1.64
N ARG A 61 5.30 -2.39 -2.43
CA ARG A 61 4.50 -3.62 -2.24
C ARG A 61 5.19 -4.54 -1.26
N MET A 62 4.41 -5.11 -0.35
CA MET A 62 4.83 -6.11 0.61
C MET A 62 3.92 -7.34 0.53
N TYR A 63 4.40 -8.48 1.05
CA TYR A 63 3.51 -9.62 1.26
C TYR A 63 2.42 -9.21 2.27
N ASN A 64 1.19 -9.68 2.08
CA ASN A 64 0.07 -9.30 2.97
C ASN A 64 0.38 -9.61 4.44
N ARG A 65 1.02 -10.75 4.73
CA ARG A 65 1.41 -11.11 6.11
C ARG A 65 2.41 -10.09 6.70
N ASP A 66 3.37 -9.61 5.91
CA ASP A 66 4.45 -8.75 6.38
C ASP A 66 3.93 -7.32 6.65
N ILE A 67 3.08 -6.79 5.76
CA ILE A 67 2.46 -5.47 6.01
C ILE A 67 1.45 -5.52 7.15
N GLU A 68 0.73 -6.63 7.34
CA GLU A 68 -0.16 -6.81 8.49
C GLU A 68 0.63 -6.79 9.80
N GLU A 69 1.76 -7.49 9.87
CA GLU A 69 2.63 -7.47 11.04
C GLU A 69 3.23 -6.07 11.28
N LEU A 70 3.76 -5.42 10.23
CA LEU A 70 4.31 -4.07 10.34
C LEU A 70 3.26 -3.07 10.83
N PHE A 71 2.03 -3.16 10.33
CA PHE A 71 0.95 -2.25 10.68
C PHE A 71 0.61 -2.27 12.17
N GLU A 72 0.70 -3.42 12.83
CA GLU A 72 0.45 -3.53 14.27
C GLU A 72 1.67 -3.08 15.13
N LYS A 73 2.85 -2.92 14.52
CA LYS A 73 4.09 -2.53 15.22
C LYS A 73 4.44 -1.05 15.14
N VAL A 74 3.83 -0.31 14.21
CA VAL A 74 4.16 1.10 13.98
C VAL A 74 2.98 2.01 14.26
N GLN A 75 3.30 3.28 14.51
CA GLN A 75 2.32 4.34 14.71
C GLN A 75 2.57 5.47 13.72
N LEU A 76 1.57 6.34 13.55
CA LEU A 76 1.73 7.55 12.75
C LEU A 76 2.86 8.42 13.31
N GLY A 77 3.66 9.01 12.42
CA GLY A 77 4.81 9.84 12.75
C GLY A 77 6.14 9.09 12.84
N VAL A 78 6.15 7.75 12.76
CA VAL A 78 7.40 6.99 12.60
C VAL A 78 8.09 7.40 11.29
N PRO A 79 9.36 7.86 11.32
CA PRO A 79 10.08 8.25 10.11
C PRO A 79 10.29 7.06 9.16
N VAL A 80 10.13 7.32 7.87
CA VAL A 80 10.50 6.38 6.80
C VAL A 80 11.65 6.99 6.02
N ILE A 81 12.77 6.26 5.93
CA ILE A 81 13.96 6.65 5.17
C ILE A 81 14.05 5.73 3.97
N VAL A 82 14.02 6.30 2.76
CA VAL A 82 14.18 5.57 1.50
C VAL A 82 15.58 5.85 0.97
N VAL A 83 16.34 4.80 0.70
CA VAL A 83 17.71 4.88 0.16
C VAL A 83 17.79 4.15 -1.19
N PRO A 84 18.71 4.55 -2.10
CA PRO A 84 18.94 3.87 -3.37
C PRO A 84 19.46 2.44 -3.24
#